data_AF-A0A5N4C2B5-F1
#
_entry.id   AF-A0A5N4C2B5-F1
#
_cell.length_a   1.000
_cell.length_b   1.000
_cell.length_c   1.000
_cell.angle_alpha   90.00
_cell.angle_beta   90.00
_cell.angle_gamma   90.00
#
_symmetry.space_group_name_H-M   'P 1'
#
loop_
_entity.id
_entity.type
_entity.pdbx_description
1 polymer ?
#
loop_
_entity_poly.entity_id
_entity_poly.type
_entity_poly.pdbx_seq_one_letter_code
_entity_poly.pdbx_strand_id
1 'polypeptide(L)'
;MGVTFYFSSPLFLLPVDAPWCSPIKVKYGDVYCRAPQGGYYKTALGTRCDIRCRKGYELHGSSQLICQSNKRWSDKVICKQKRCPTLAMPANGGFKCVDGAYFNSRCEYYCSPGYTLKGERTVTCMDNKAWSGRPASCVGKKMSPLSEGTYLGGAGGFRTVDF
;
A
#
# COMPACT_ATOMS: atom_id res chain seq x y z
N MET A 1 0.12 -28.79 -66.81
CA MET A 1 0.10 -27.31 -66.74
C MET A 1 -1.00 -26.97 -65.74
N GLY A 2 -0.75 -26.78 -64.45
CA GLY A 2 0.21 -25.88 -63.83
C GLY A 2 -0.59 -24.71 -63.25
N VAL A 3 -1.34 -24.95 -62.16
CA VAL A 3 -2.04 -23.88 -61.42
C VAL A 3 -1.09 -23.34 -60.37
N THR A 4 -0.65 -22.10 -60.56
CA THR A 4 -0.07 -21.28 -59.51
C THR A 4 -0.66 -19.90 -59.65
N PHE A 5 -1.31 -19.39 -58.59
CA PHE A 5 -0.95 -18.09 -58.04
C PHE A 5 -1.16 -18.11 -56.53
N TYR A 6 -0.03 -17.94 -55.85
CA TYR A 6 0.16 -17.57 -54.47
C TYR A 6 -0.55 -16.24 -54.16
N PHE A 7 -1.18 -16.10 -53.00
CA PHE A 7 -1.12 -14.91 -52.12
C PHE A 7 -1.61 -15.37 -50.73
N SER A 8 -0.68 -15.63 -49.81
CA SER A 8 -0.28 -14.72 -48.73
C SER A 8 -1.16 -14.85 -47.50
N SER A 9 -0.62 -15.44 -46.44
CA SER A 9 -1.15 -15.34 -45.08
C SER A 9 -1.47 -13.88 -44.73
N PRO A 10 -2.62 -13.66 -44.07
CA PRO A 10 -2.51 -13.03 -42.77
C PRO A 10 -3.43 -13.70 -41.74
N LEU A 11 -2.88 -13.90 -40.54
CA LEU A 11 -3.54 -13.79 -39.24
C LEU A 11 -4.85 -14.59 -39.04
N PHE A 12 -4.74 -15.67 -38.25
CA PHE A 12 -5.74 -16.11 -37.27
C PHE A 12 -7.15 -15.58 -37.51
N LEU A 13 -7.96 -16.34 -38.23
CA LEU A 13 -9.42 -16.24 -38.15
C LEU A 13 -9.81 -16.54 -36.69
N LEU A 14 -9.81 -15.53 -35.82
CA LEU A 14 -10.61 -15.59 -34.61
C LEU A 14 -12.06 -15.77 -35.09
N PRO A 15 -12.77 -16.82 -34.64
CA PRO A 15 -14.10 -17.10 -35.15
C PRO A 15 -14.98 -15.87 -34.91
N VAL A 16 -15.65 -15.43 -35.98
CA VAL A 16 -16.52 -14.24 -36.05
C VAL A 16 -17.61 -14.25 -34.96
N ASP A 17 -17.83 -15.41 -34.32
CA ASP A 17 -18.60 -15.56 -33.09
C ASP A 17 -17.86 -16.37 -32.03
N ALA A 18 -16.90 -15.77 -31.33
CA ALA A 18 -16.38 -16.35 -30.09
C ALA A 18 -17.53 -16.46 -29.05
N PRO A 19 -17.98 -17.67 -28.65
CA PRO A 19 -19.07 -17.85 -27.67
C PRO A 19 -18.59 -17.59 -26.22
N TRP A 20 -17.61 -16.72 -26.03
CA TRP A 20 -16.85 -16.64 -24.79
C TRP A 20 -16.49 -15.23 -24.39
N CYS A 21 -16.42 -15.01 -23.08
CA CYS A 21 -16.01 -13.73 -22.54
C CYS A 21 -14.50 -13.51 -22.73
N SER A 22 -14.10 -12.24 -22.80
CA SER A 22 -12.67 -11.89 -22.88
C SER A 22 -11.92 -12.38 -21.63
N PRO A 23 -10.62 -12.75 -21.76
CA PRO A 23 -9.81 -13.13 -20.61
C PRO A 23 -9.79 -12.05 -19.52
N ILE A 24 -10.06 -12.45 -18.28
CA ILE A 24 -10.01 -11.54 -17.14
C ILE A 24 -8.56 -11.27 -16.76
N LYS A 25 -8.19 -9.99 -16.64
CA LYS A 25 -6.91 -9.55 -16.06
C LYS A 25 -7.20 -8.67 -14.86
N VAL A 26 -7.03 -9.20 -13.64
CA VAL A 26 -7.16 -8.40 -12.41
C VAL A 26 -5.76 -8.00 -11.93
N LYS A 27 -5.49 -6.69 -11.92
CA LYS A 27 -4.22 -6.19 -11.37
C LYS A 27 -4.22 -6.41 -9.86
N TYR A 28 -3.16 -7.01 -9.33
CA TYR A 28 -3.02 -7.34 -7.90
C TYR A 28 -4.07 -8.30 -7.33
N GLY A 29 -4.68 -9.13 -8.17
CA GLY A 29 -5.57 -10.21 -7.74
C GLY A 29 -5.39 -11.46 -8.59
N ASP A 30 -5.88 -12.56 -8.05
CA ASP A 30 -5.89 -13.88 -8.66
C ASP A 30 -7.34 -14.25 -9.01
N VAL A 31 -7.51 -14.95 -10.14
CA VAL A 31 -8.81 -15.29 -10.71
C VAL A 31 -8.94 -16.81 -10.80
N TYR A 32 -9.96 -17.36 -10.14
CA TYR A 32 -10.23 -18.80 -10.10
C TYR A 32 -11.53 -19.11 -10.83
N CYS A 33 -11.43 -19.57 -12.08
CA CYS A 33 -12.59 -19.85 -12.92
C CYS A 33 -12.97 -21.34 -12.91
N ARG A 34 -14.28 -21.60 -12.80
CA ARG A 34 -14.91 -22.90 -12.94
C ARG A 34 -15.86 -22.86 -14.14
N ALA A 35 -15.47 -23.52 -15.22
CA ALA A 35 -16.32 -23.68 -16.39
C ALA A 35 -17.42 -24.72 -16.10
N PRO A 36 -18.60 -24.62 -16.75
CA PRO A 36 -19.59 -25.68 -16.73
C PRO A 36 -19.00 -26.99 -17.28
N GLN A 37 -19.53 -28.14 -16.83
CA GLN A 37 -19.04 -29.46 -17.28
C GLN A 37 -19.08 -29.57 -18.81
N GLY A 38 -17.93 -29.84 -19.44
CA GLY A 38 -17.77 -29.89 -20.90
C GLY A 38 -17.27 -28.61 -21.57
N GLY A 39 -17.02 -27.53 -20.80
CA GLY A 39 -16.43 -26.31 -21.34
C GLY A 39 -14.94 -26.47 -21.66
N TYR A 40 -14.57 -26.50 -22.94
CA TYR A 40 -13.17 -26.51 -23.38
C TYR A 40 -12.38 -25.27 -22.93
N TYR A 41 -13.08 -24.15 -22.73
CA TYR A 41 -12.48 -22.84 -22.47
C TYR A 41 -12.97 -22.26 -21.12
N LYS A 42 -12.02 -21.70 -20.35
CA LYS A 42 -12.25 -21.08 -19.02
C LYS A 42 -13.04 -19.76 -19.06
N THR A 43 -13.67 -19.44 -20.17
CA THR A 43 -14.48 -18.23 -20.38
C THR A 43 -15.82 -18.52 -21.07
N ALA A 44 -16.28 -19.78 -21.00
CA ALA A 44 -17.61 -20.25 -21.43
C ALA A 44 -18.76 -19.46 -20.85
N LEU A 45 -19.82 -19.32 -21.64
CA LEU A 45 -21.10 -18.86 -21.12
C LEU A 45 -21.45 -19.65 -19.86
N GLY A 46 -21.84 -18.95 -18.79
CA GLY A 46 -22.10 -19.54 -17.49
C GLY A 46 -20.85 -19.86 -16.65
N THR A 47 -19.63 -19.67 -17.16
CA THR A 47 -18.40 -19.78 -16.36
C THR A 47 -18.46 -18.82 -15.19
N ARG A 48 -18.13 -19.34 -14.00
CA ARG A 48 -18.04 -18.56 -12.77
C ARG A 48 -16.59 -18.40 -12.35
N CYS A 49 -16.16 -17.17 -12.13
CA CYS A 49 -14.82 -16.84 -11.69
C CYS A 49 -14.86 -16.15 -10.34
N ASP A 50 -14.21 -16.76 -9.35
CA ASP A 50 -14.04 -16.20 -8.02
C ASP A 50 -12.77 -15.33 -8.00
N ILE A 51 -12.90 -14.10 -7.51
CA ILE A 51 -11.82 -13.09 -7.51
C ILE A 51 -11.24 -12.99 -6.10
N ARG A 52 -9.92 -13.09 -5.98
CA ARG A 52 -9.21 -12.90 -4.71
C ARG A 52 -8.13 -11.85 -4.87
N CYS A 53 -8.22 -10.76 -4.12
CA CYS A 53 -7.17 -9.76 -4.11
C CYS A 53 -5.97 -10.25 -3.29
N ARG A 54 -4.76 -9.92 -3.73
CA ARG A 54 -3.53 -10.21 -3.00
C ARG A 54 -3.49 -9.44 -1.68
N LYS A 55 -2.69 -9.91 -0.72
CA LYS A 55 -2.49 -9.23 0.58
C LYS A 55 -2.14 -7.76 0.38
N GLY A 56 -2.75 -6.88 1.18
CA GLY A 56 -2.59 -5.44 1.04
C GLY A 56 -3.50 -4.78 0.01
N TYR A 57 -4.36 -5.54 -0.68
CA TYR A 57 -5.35 -5.01 -1.61
C TYR A 57 -6.77 -5.40 -1.15
N GLU A 58 -7.73 -4.53 -1.40
CA GLU A 58 -9.16 -4.76 -1.15
C GLU A 58 -9.93 -4.83 -2.46
N LEU A 59 -10.92 -5.72 -2.50
CA LEU A 59 -11.79 -5.92 -3.65
C LEU A 59 -12.83 -4.80 -3.73
N HIS A 60 -12.94 -4.18 -4.89
CA HIS A 60 -14.00 -3.23 -5.23
C HIS A 60 -14.78 -3.81 -6.42
N GLY A 61 -16.09 -4.03 -6.24
CA GLY A 61 -16.96 -4.75 -7.17
C GLY A 61 -17.36 -6.14 -6.66
N SER A 62 -17.96 -6.96 -7.52
CA SER A 62 -18.37 -8.33 -7.17
C SER A 62 -17.19 -9.27 -6.87
N SER A 63 -17.36 -10.18 -5.90
CA SER A 63 -16.39 -11.27 -5.63
C SER A 63 -16.48 -12.42 -6.61
N GLN A 64 -17.55 -12.48 -7.41
CA GLN A 64 -17.76 -13.49 -8.43
C GLN A 64 -18.19 -12.84 -9.74
N LEU A 65 -17.54 -13.26 -10.83
CA LEU A 65 -17.89 -12.89 -12.19
C LEU A 65 -18.51 -14.06 -12.93
N ILE A 66 -19.57 -13.79 -13.67
CA ILE A 66 -20.25 -14.78 -14.51
C ILE A 66 -20.15 -14.34 -15.96
N CYS A 67 -19.74 -15.23 -16.86
CA CYS A 67 -19.80 -14.94 -18.29
C CYS A 67 -21.24 -15.04 -18.79
N GLN A 68 -21.78 -13.92 -19.28
CA GLN A 68 -23.18 -13.79 -19.69
C GLN A 68 -23.36 -14.03 -21.18
N SER A 69 -24.60 -14.29 -21.63
CA SER A 69 -24.96 -14.51 -23.04
C SER A 69 -24.59 -13.36 -23.97
N ASN A 70 -24.48 -12.14 -23.43
CA ASN A 70 -23.99 -10.95 -24.14
C ASN A 70 -22.45 -10.95 -24.36
N LYS A 71 -21.76 -12.06 -24.05
CA LYS A 71 -20.31 -12.23 -24.18
C LYS A 71 -19.51 -11.27 -23.30
N ARG A 72 -20.10 -10.77 -22.20
CA ARG A 72 -19.46 -9.90 -21.20
C ARG A 72 -19.54 -10.54 -19.82
N TRP A 73 -18.59 -10.17 -18.96
CA TRP A 73 -18.63 -10.51 -17.55
C TRP A 73 -19.73 -9.70 -16.85
N SER A 74 -20.37 -10.31 -15.86
CA SER A 74 -21.48 -9.73 -15.10
C SER A 74 -21.15 -8.42 -14.39
N ASP A 75 -19.87 -8.17 -14.10
CA ASP A 75 -19.41 -6.96 -13.42
C ASP A 75 -17.94 -6.64 -13.81
N LYS A 76 -17.47 -5.47 -13.40
CA LYS A 76 -16.06 -5.06 -13.44
C LYS A 76 -15.50 -5.06 -12.03
N VAL A 77 -14.31 -5.65 -11.87
CA VAL A 77 -13.66 -5.80 -10.56
C VAL A 77 -12.29 -5.16 -10.58
N ILE A 78 -11.92 -4.54 -9.46
CA ILE A 78 -10.58 -3.97 -9.26
C ILE A 78 -10.10 -4.28 -7.84
N CYS A 79 -8.83 -4.67 -7.72
CA CYS A 79 -8.15 -4.77 -6.44
C CYS A 79 -7.39 -3.47 -6.19
N LYS A 80 -7.88 -2.66 -5.24
CA LYS A 80 -7.23 -1.41 -4.86
C LYS A 80 -6.31 -1.62 -3.67
N GLN A 81 -5.13 -1.00 -3.69
CA GLN A 81 -4.22 -1.06 -2.56
C GLN A 81 -4.91 -0.46 -1.32
N LYS A 82 -4.86 -1.19 -0.21
CA LYS A 82 -5.41 -0.73 1.06
C LYS A 82 -4.68 0.53 1.50
N ARG A 83 -5.41 1.41 2.17
CA ARG A 83 -4.91 2.69 2.64
C ARG A 83 -5.24 2.87 4.12
N CYS A 84 -4.26 3.25 4.91
CA CYS A 84 -4.40 3.62 6.31
C CYS A 84 -4.93 5.06 6.44
N PRO A 85 -5.42 5.47 7.63
CA PRO A 85 -5.78 6.85 7.90
C PRO A 85 -4.62 7.80 7.58
N THR A 86 -4.94 8.93 6.95
CA THR A 86 -3.96 9.98 6.70
C THR A 86 -3.37 10.46 8.02
N LEU A 87 -2.04 10.46 8.13
CA LEU A 87 -1.34 10.94 9.31
C LEU A 87 -1.42 12.47 9.38
N ALA A 88 -1.68 13.00 10.57
CA ALA A 88 -1.62 14.43 10.83
C ALA A 88 -0.16 14.87 10.97
N MET A 89 0.17 16.03 10.39
CA MET A 89 1.51 16.60 10.55
C MET A 89 1.74 17.00 12.02
N PRO A 90 2.78 16.50 12.68
CA PRO A 90 3.09 16.90 14.06
C PRO A 90 3.52 18.37 14.10
N ALA A 91 3.02 19.13 15.07
CA ALA A 91 3.53 20.47 15.34
C ALA A 91 5.01 20.39 15.73
N ASN A 92 5.83 21.36 15.30
CA ASN A 92 7.27 21.41 15.60
C ASN A 92 8.05 20.17 15.16
N GLY A 93 7.65 19.60 14.01
CA GLY A 93 8.31 18.46 13.41
C GLY A 93 7.67 18.10 12.06
N GLY A 94 7.87 16.86 11.65
CA GLY A 94 7.20 16.31 10.49
C GLY A 94 7.37 14.79 10.38
N PHE A 95 6.94 14.25 9.25
CA PHE A 95 7.22 12.86 8.89
C PHE A 95 7.47 12.74 7.38
N LYS A 96 8.17 11.68 7.00
CA LYS A 96 8.36 11.28 5.59
C LYS A 96 7.88 9.86 5.41
N CYS A 97 7.02 9.64 4.42
CA CYS A 97 6.51 8.33 4.06
C CYS A 97 7.05 7.90 2.70
N VAL A 98 7.34 6.60 2.54
CA VAL A 98 7.82 6.04 1.27
C VAL A 98 6.71 6.05 0.20
N ASP A 99 5.49 5.64 0.56
CA ASP A 99 4.35 5.52 -0.36
C ASP A 99 3.07 6.06 0.31
N GLY A 100 3.16 7.30 0.84
CA GLY A 100 2.06 7.96 1.54
C GLY A 100 1.45 7.07 2.64
N ALA A 101 0.12 6.93 2.62
CA ALA A 101 -0.64 6.12 3.56
C ALA A 101 -1.04 4.72 3.02
N TYR A 102 -0.38 4.23 1.97
CA TYR A 102 -0.72 2.93 1.37
C TYR A 102 -0.13 1.75 2.13
N PHE A 103 -0.72 0.57 1.95
CA PHE A 103 -0.25 -0.68 2.58
C PHE A 103 1.25 -0.87 2.39
N ASN A 104 1.92 -1.27 3.48
CA ASN A 104 3.36 -1.46 3.59
C ASN A 104 4.21 -0.18 3.44
N SER A 105 3.58 0.99 3.29
CA SER A 105 4.28 2.28 3.39
C SER A 105 4.80 2.47 4.81
N ARG A 106 6.08 2.82 4.91
CA ARG A 106 6.77 3.15 6.16
C ARG A 106 6.90 4.67 6.25
N CYS A 107 6.46 5.23 7.38
CA CYS A 107 6.56 6.65 7.68
C CYS A 107 7.47 6.87 8.88
N GLU A 108 8.46 7.74 8.73
CA GLU A 108 9.43 8.10 9.77
C GLU A 108 9.22 9.54 10.22
N TYR A 109 9.09 9.72 11.53
CA TYR A 109 8.87 11.00 12.19
C TYR A 109 10.18 11.65 12.61
N TYR A 110 10.19 12.98 12.56
CA TYR A 110 11.29 13.81 13.04
C TYR A 110 10.74 15.04 13.76
N CYS A 111 11.50 15.55 14.73
CA CYS A 111 11.16 16.78 15.44
C CYS A 111 12.17 17.88 15.14
N SER A 112 11.70 19.12 15.15
CA SER A 112 12.54 20.30 15.05
C SER A 112 13.49 20.39 16.26
N PRO A 113 14.62 21.12 16.13
CA PRO A 113 15.51 21.38 17.26
C PRO A 113 14.76 21.95 18.48
N GLY A 114 15.12 21.48 19.68
CA GLY A 114 14.43 21.86 20.92
C GLY A 114 13.21 20.98 21.29
N TYR A 115 12.81 20.07 20.40
CA TYR A 115 11.71 19.13 20.63
C TYR A 115 12.20 17.68 20.67
N THR A 116 11.44 16.81 21.31
CA THR A 116 11.65 15.36 21.40
C THR A 116 10.44 14.60 20.91
N LEU A 117 10.68 13.49 20.21
CA LEU A 117 9.63 12.58 19.77
C LEU A 117 9.01 11.88 20.97
N LYS A 118 7.68 11.89 21.04
CA LYS A 118 6.86 11.11 21.97
C LYS A 118 5.93 10.21 21.16
N GLY A 119 6.21 8.90 21.19
CA GLY A 119 5.52 7.89 20.40
C GLY A 119 6.49 7.08 19.54
N GLU A 120 5.97 6.38 18.53
CA GLU A 120 6.79 5.56 17.64
C GLU A 120 7.47 6.40 16.57
N ARG A 121 8.81 6.32 16.50
CA ARG A 121 9.60 7.02 15.47
C ARG A 121 9.20 6.57 14.06
N THR A 122 8.83 5.29 13.91
CA THR A 122 8.43 4.71 12.64
C THR A 122 7.07 4.04 12.78
N VAL A 123 6.19 4.26 11.83
CA VAL A 123 4.94 3.50 11.68
C VAL A 123 4.83 2.92 10.27
N THR A 124 4.26 1.72 10.16
CA THR A 124 4.03 1.04 8.88
C THR A 124 2.54 0.80 8.68
N CYS A 125 2.01 1.04 7.48
CA CYS A 125 0.61 0.78 7.19
C CYS A 125 0.35 -0.72 7.01
N MET A 126 -0.50 -1.27 7.87
CA MET A 126 -0.76 -2.71 7.97
C MET A 126 -1.97 -3.14 7.14
N ASP A 127 -2.13 -4.45 6.96
CA ASP A 127 -3.19 -5.04 6.12
C ASP A 127 -4.61 -4.81 6.68
N ASN A 128 -4.72 -4.55 7.99
CA ASN A 128 -5.98 -4.19 8.66
C ASN A 128 -6.34 -2.70 8.48
N LYS A 129 -5.66 -1.97 7.60
CA LYS A 129 -5.84 -0.53 7.38
C LYS A 129 -5.52 0.33 8.61
N ALA A 130 -4.69 -0.18 9.53
CA ALA A 130 -4.19 0.57 10.68
C ALA A 130 -2.66 0.72 10.61
N TRP A 131 -2.14 1.74 11.29
CA TRP A 131 -0.70 1.91 11.47
C TRP A 131 -0.18 0.91 12.52
N SER A 132 1.05 0.41 12.34
CA SER A 132 1.68 -0.58 13.22
C SER A 132 1.87 -0.13 14.67
N GLY A 133 1.79 1.17 14.94
CA GLY A 133 1.97 1.77 16.25
C GLY A 133 1.33 3.15 16.32
N ARG A 134 1.50 3.82 17.46
CA ARG A 134 0.95 5.16 17.69
C ARG A 134 1.82 6.21 16.98
N PRO A 135 1.25 7.01 16.06
CA PRO A 135 1.94 8.15 15.45
C PRO A 135 2.62 9.04 16.49
N ALA A 136 3.87 9.44 16.23
CA ALA A 136 4.61 10.28 17.17
C ALA A 136 4.17 11.75 17.12
N SER A 137 4.28 12.40 18.26
CA SER A 137 4.14 13.84 18.43
C SER A 137 5.46 14.46 18.87
N CYS A 138 5.68 15.74 18.61
CA CYS A 138 6.85 16.46 19.09
C CYS A 138 6.48 17.28 20.33
N VAL A 139 7.17 17.02 21.43
CA VAL A 139 7.00 17.75 22.70
C VAL A 139 8.25 18.55 22.98
N GLY A 140 8.11 19.75 23.55
CA GLY A 140 9.26 20.56 23.92
C GLY A 140 10.14 19.81 24.91
N LYS A 141 11.46 19.86 24.73
CA LYS A 141 12.39 19.39 25.75
C LYS A 141 12.13 20.23 26.99
N LYS A 142 11.76 19.61 28.11
CA LYS A 142 11.80 20.32 29.38
C LYS A 142 13.25 20.78 29.58
N MET A 143 13.44 22.08 29.72
CA MET A 143 14.67 22.60 30.28
C MET A 143 14.68 22.09 31.71
N SER A 144 15.37 20.97 31.97
CA SER A 144 15.77 20.67 33.34
C SER A 144 16.57 21.88 33.78
N PRO A 145 16.24 22.52 34.93
CA PRO A 145 17.15 23.48 35.51
C PRO A 145 18.51 22.78 35.55
N LEU A 146 19.54 23.41 34.99
CA LEU A 146 20.90 23.07 35.39
C LEU A 146 20.84 23.01 36.91
N SER A 147 21.11 21.83 37.49
CA SER A 147 21.31 21.73 38.93
C SER A 147 22.29 22.83 39.27
N GLU A 148 21.86 23.81 40.07
CA GLU A 148 22.74 24.81 40.64
C GLU A 148 23.88 24.01 41.26
N GLY A 149 25.06 24.08 40.61
CA GLY A 149 26.25 23.44 41.13
C GLY A 149 26.52 24.12 42.45
N THR A 150 26.27 23.39 43.53
CA THR A 150 26.59 23.75 44.91
C THR A 150 27.98 24.39 44.93
N TYR A 151 28.06 25.69 45.24
CA TYR A 151 29.29 26.27 45.75
C TYR A 151 29.57 25.57 47.08
N LEU A 152 30.36 24.49 47.03
CA LEU A 152 31.02 23.97 48.22
C LEU A 152 32.06 25.02 48.60
N GLY A 153 31.66 25.91 49.52
CA GLY A 153 32.57 26.76 50.26
C GLY A 153 33.58 25.89 51.00
N GLY A 154 34.70 25.62 50.35
CA GLY A 154 35.90 25.14 51.00
C GLY A 154 36.47 26.30 51.81
N ALA A 155 36.43 26.19 53.14
CA ALA A 155 37.27 26.99 54.01
C ALA A 155 38.74 26.69 53.66
N GLY A 156 39.47 27.70 53.16
CA GLY A 156 40.87 27.51 52.77
C GLY A 156 41.55 28.75 52.18
N GLY A 157 41.93 29.69 53.06
CA GLY A 157 43.13 30.52 52.91
C GLY A 157 43.12 31.61 51.83
N PHE A 158 42.70 32.82 52.22
CA PHE A 158 43.19 34.04 51.56
C PHE A 158 44.69 34.21 51.88
N ARG A 159 45.56 34.07 50.87
CA ARG A 159 46.87 34.73 50.90
C ARG A 159 46.69 36.07 50.19
N THR A 160 46.79 37.15 50.97
CA THR A 160 47.01 38.50 50.45
C THR A 160 48.32 38.49 49.66
N VAL A 161 48.27 38.97 48.43
CA VAL A 161 49.48 39.41 47.70
C VAL A 161 49.62 40.89 48.05
N ASP A 162 50.51 41.17 49.00
CA ASP A 162 50.99 42.52 49.24
C ASP A 162 51.99 42.89 48.14
N PHE A 163 51.88 44.11 47.64
CA PHE A 163 52.77 44.74 46.65
C PHE A 163 54.09 45.18 47.27
#